data_AF-A0A2D6WTG5-F1
#
_entry.id   AF-A0A2D6WTG5-F1
#
_cell.length_a   1.000
_cell.length_b   1.000
_cell.length_c   1.000
_cell.angle_alpha   90.00
_cell.angle_beta   90.00
_cell.angle_gamma   90.00
#
_symmetry.space_group_name_H-M   'P 1'
#
loop_
_entity.id
_entity.type
_entity.pdbx_description
1 polymer ?
#
loop_
_entity_poly.entity_id
_entity_poly.type
_entity_poly.pdbx_seq_one_letter_code
_entity_poly.pdbx_strand_id
1 'polypeptide(L)'
;MLTMDQGGDINWAAVSVKLSIDGAAPVTCDNPGVDGTSVCSLVEFGNTDDQVWSVGDGVTVVENGQELCSGSCSIDVTVTDTREGKTIDTTNGVVAE
;
A
#
# COMPACT_ATOMS: atom_id res chain seq x y z
N MET A 1 8.64 1.65 -1.75
CA MET A 1 8.23 2.31 -0.49
C MET A 1 7.40 3.53 -0.84
N LEU A 2 6.41 3.86 -0.01
CA LEU A 2 5.53 5.03 -0.15
C LEU A 2 5.63 5.85 1.13
N THR A 3 5.69 7.17 1.05
CA THR A 3 5.78 8.06 2.22
C THR A 3 4.72 9.15 2.10
N MET A 4 4.06 9.49 3.20
CA MET A 4 3.19 10.68 3.24
C MET A 4 4.06 11.92 3.48
N ASP A 5 4.15 12.78 2.47
CA ASP A 5 4.99 13.99 2.49
C ASP A 5 4.20 15.27 2.83
N GLN A 6 2.88 15.23 2.72
CA GLN A 6 1.97 16.33 3.00
C GLN A 6 0.56 15.83 3.33
N GLY A 7 -0.28 16.71 3.88
CA GLY A 7 -1.67 16.40 4.22
C GLY A 7 -1.90 16.40 5.73
N GLY A 8 -2.92 15.68 6.16
CA GLY A 8 -3.21 15.44 7.57
C GLY A 8 -3.47 13.96 7.80
N ASP A 9 -3.47 13.57 9.07
CA ASP A 9 -3.54 12.18 9.52
C ASP A 9 -4.77 11.45 8.94
N ILE A 10 -4.53 10.27 8.37
CA ILE A 10 -5.57 9.40 7.82
C ILE A 10 -5.61 8.12 8.63
N ASN A 11 -6.77 7.78 9.21
CA ASN A 11 -6.88 6.52 9.94
C ASN A 11 -6.60 5.33 9.01
N TRP A 12 -5.79 4.36 9.47
CA TRP A 12 -5.43 3.18 8.68
C TRP A 12 -6.65 2.42 8.15
N ALA A 13 -7.79 2.40 8.86
CA ALA A 13 -9.02 1.76 8.39
C ALA A 13 -9.64 2.44 7.15
N ALA A 14 -9.27 3.70 6.86
CA ALA A 14 -9.71 4.43 5.67
C ALA A 14 -8.73 4.30 4.49
N VAL A 15 -7.50 3.85 4.71
CA VAL A 15 -6.50 3.71 3.65
C VAL A 15 -6.70 2.39 2.92
N SER A 16 -6.73 2.43 1.59
CA SER A 16 -6.67 1.26 0.72
C SER A 16 -5.49 1.38 -0.23
N VAL A 17 -4.55 0.44 -0.13
CA VAL A 17 -3.44 0.28 -1.09
C VAL A 17 -3.76 -0.89 -1.99
N LYS A 18 -3.73 -0.66 -3.30
CA LYS A 18 -3.99 -1.67 -4.32
C LYS A 18 -2.80 -1.83 -5.24
N LEU A 19 -2.53 -3.07 -5.64
CA LEU A 19 -1.51 -3.43 -6.63
C LEU A 19 -2.17 -4.00 -7.87
N SER A 20 -1.71 -3.60 -9.04
CA SER A 20 -1.99 -4.25 -10.32
C SER A 20 -0.66 -4.75 -10.88
N ILE A 21 -0.56 -6.07 -11.08
CA ILE A 21 0.66 -6.74 -11.55
C ILE A 21 0.47 -7.05 -13.03
N ASP A 22 1.37 -6.54 -13.89
CA ASP A 22 1.33 -6.71 -15.35
C ASP A 22 -0.03 -6.36 -15.98
N GLY A 23 -0.72 -5.36 -15.41
CA GLY A 23 -2.04 -4.91 -15.86
C GLY A 23 -3.20 -5.84 -15.46
N ALA A 24 -2.98 -6.81 -14.58
CA ALA A 24 -4.03 -7.66 -14.03
C ALA A 24 -5.02 -6.88 -13.12
N ALA A 25 -6.11 -7.55 -12.74
CA ALA A 25 -7.09 -6.96 -11.85
C ALA A 25 -6.45 -6.56 -10.50
N PRO A 26 -6.72 -5.34 -9.97
CA PRO A 26 -6.08 -4.90 -8.75
C PRO A 26 -6.45 -5.74 -7.52
N VAL A 27 -5.44 -6.05 -6.70
CA VAL A 27 -5.57 -6.70 -5.39
C VAL A 27 -5.32 -5.67 -4.29
N THR A 28 -6.02 -5.79 -3.15
CA THR A 28 -5.87 -4.85 -2.02
C THR A 28 -4.92 -5.44 -0.99
N CYS A 29 -3.88 -4.73 -0.58
CA CYS A 29 -2.98 -5.18 0.49
C CYS A 29 -3.61 -5.05 1.88
N ASP A 30 -3.14 -5.89 2.80
CA ASP A 30 -3.47 -5.79 4.22
C ASP A 30 -2.79 -4.56 4.84
N ASN A 31 -3.53 -3.77 5.60
CA ASN A 31 -3.00 -2.59 6.29
C ASN A 31 -2.08 -2.98 7.46
N PRO A 32 -1.24 -2.05 7.96
CA PRO A 32 -0.35 -2.33 9.08
C PRO A 32 -1.11 -2.88 10.30
N GLY A 33 -0.51 -3.88 10.96
CA GLY A 33 -1.11 -4.54 12.14
C GLY A 33 -2.29 -5.46 11.85
N VAL A 34 -2.63 -5.71 10.58
CA VAL A 34 -3.66 -6.68 10.18
C VAL A 34 -3.00 -7.98 9.74
N ASP A 35 -3.27 -9.06 10.47
CA ASP A 35 -2.91 -10.43 10.05
C ASP A 35 -3.98 -10.98 9.10
N GLY A 36 -3.97 -10.50 7.86
CA GLY A 36 -4.89 -10.90 6.80
C GLY A 36 -4.35 -12.03 5.92
N THR A 37 -5.18 -12.41 4.93
CA THR A 37 -4.83 -13.40 3.90
C THR A 37 -4.68 -12.74 2.53
N SER A 38 -4.47 -11.42 2.47
CA SER A 38 -4.18 -10.78 1.19
C SER A 38 -2.84 -11.28 0.65
N VAL A 39 -2.62 -11.10 -0.64
CA VAL A 39 -1.39 -11.47 -1.32
C VAL A 39 -0.22 -10.53 -1.01
N CYS A 40 -0.51 -9.35 -0.43
CA CYS A 40 0.46 -8.38 0.03
C CYS A 40 0.04 -7.75 1.36
N SER A 41 1.03 -7.31 2.13
CA SER A 41 0.85 -6.58 3.40
C SER A 41 1.66 -5.29 3.40
N LEU A 42 1.21 -4.33 4.20
CA LEU A 42 1.91 -3.06 4.43
C LEU A 42 2.70 -3.12 5.73
N VAL A 43 3.99 -2.84 5.65
CA VAL A 43 4.86 -2.66 6.80
C VAL A 43 5.11 -1.16 6.97
N GLU A 44 4.54 -0.60 8.03
CA GLU A 44 4.70 0.81 8.37
C GLU A 44 6.11 1.12 8.90
N PHE A 45 6.58 2.33 8.61
CA PHE A 45 7.72 2.97 9.26
C PHE A 45 7.37 4.41 9.61
N GLY A 46 8.03 4.97 10.62
CA GLY A 46 7.65 6.26 11.20
C GLY A 46 7.14 6.05 12.63
N ASN A 47 6.01 6.66 12.98
CA ASN A 47 5.33 6.46 14.27
C ASN A 47 4.35 5.29 14.24
N THR A 48 4.83 4.07 14.49
CA THR A 48 3.99 2.86 14.45
C THR A 48 3.15 2.60 15.71
N ASP A 49 3.22 3.50 16.71
CA ASP A 49 2.49 3.36 17.99
C ASP A 49 1.11 4.04 17.94
N ASP A 50 0.69 4.53 16.76
CA ASP A 50 -0.61 5.15 16.54
C ASP A 50 -1.51 4.33 15.60
N GLN A 51 -2.61 4.93 15.14
CA GLN A 51 -3.59 4.27 14.26
C GLN A 51 -3.84 5.09 12.99
N VAL A 52 -2.88 5.90 12.59
CA VAL A 52 -3.00 6.85 11.49
C VAL A 52 -1.77 6.82 10.60
N TRP A 53 -1.97 7.05 9.31
CA TRP A 53 -0.89 7.43 8.42
C TRP A 53 -0.70 8.94 8.51
N SER A 54 0.40 9.39 9.12
CA SER A 54 0.73 10.80 9.32
C SER A 54 1.86 11.27 8.39
N VAL A 55 2.05 12.59 8.28
CA VAL A 55 3.17 13.16 7.52
C VAL A 55 4.50 12.72 8.12
N GLY A 56 5.36 12.11 7.31
CA GLY A 56 6.63 11.52 7.73
C GLY A 56 6.57 10.00 7.89
N ASP A 57 5.38 9.42 8.04
CA ASP A 57 5.21 7.97 8.04
C ASP A 57 5.16 7.44 6.61
N GLY A 58 5.40 6.15 6.47
CA GLY A 58 5.27 5.48 5.20
C GLY A 58 5.14 3.99 5.33
N VAL A 59 5.00 3.34 4.18
CA VAL A 59 4.83 1.89 4.08
C VAL A 59 5.78 1.29 3.08
N THR A 60 6.26 0.10 3.42
CA THR A 60 6.83 -0.84 2.48
C THR A 60 5.77 -1.89 2.17
N VAL A 61 5.47 -2.06 0.89
CA VAL A 61 4.60 -3.14 0.41
C VAL A 61 5.46 -4.40 0.35
N VAL A 62 5.00 -5.47 0.99
CA VAL A 62 5.65 -6.78 0.98
C VAL A 62 4.67 -7.85 0.54
N GLU A 63 5.19 -8.92 -0.07
CA GLU A 63 4.38 -10.11 -0.34
C GLU A 63 3.95 -10.79 0.96
N ASN A 64 2.76 -11.39 0.94
CA ASN A 64 2.20 -12.10 2.09
C ASN A 64 1.92 -13.56 1.74
N GLY A 65 3.01 -14.33 1.62
CA GLY A 65 2.95 -15.77 1.39
C GLY A 65 2.58 -16.21 -0.03
N GLN A 66 2.48 -15.27 -0.97
CA GLN A 66 2.27 -15.54 -2.40
C GLN A 66 3.38 -14.86 -3.21
N GLU A 67 3.90 -15.58 -4.20
CA GLU A 67 4.84 -15.03 -5.18
C GLU A 67 4.05 -14.21 -6.21
N LEU A 68 4.12 -12.88 -6.10
CA LEU A 68 3.47 -11.95 -7.02
C LEU A 68 4.27 -11.83 -8.31
N CYS A 69 5.59 -11.96 -8.24
CA CYS A 69 6.49 -11.73 -9.37
C CYS A 69 7.61 -12.79 -9.42
N SER A 70 7.32 -13.93 -10.07
CA SER A 70 8.31 -15.01 -10.28
C SER A 70 9.53 -14.65 -11.17
N GLY A 71 9.64 -13.38 -11.56
CA GLY A 71 10.64 -12.76 -12.42
C GLY A 71 10.26 -11.29 -12.63
N SER A 72 10.93 -10.59 -13.55
CA SER A 72 10.65 -9.16 -13.76
C SER A 72 9.19 -8.90 -14.12
N CYS A 73 8.51 -8.07 -13.33
CA CYS A 73 7.11 -7.69 -13.50
C CYS A 73 6.93 -6.17 -13.37
N SER A 74 5.82 -5.64 -13.87
CA SER A 74 5.42 -4.25 -13.69
C SER A 74 4.33 -4.16 -12.62
N ILE A 75 4.53 -3.31 -11.62
CA ILE A 75 3.60 -3.08 -10.53
C ILE A 75 3.06 -1.64 -10.62
N ASP A 76 1.75 -1.53 -10.72
CA ASP A 76 1.02 -0.28 -10.53
C ASP A 76 0.43 -0.26 -9.12
N VAL A 77 0.65 0.83 -8.40
CA VAL A 77 0.22 1.03 -7.02
C VAL A 77 -0.78 2.18 -6.98
N THR A 78 -1.94 1.94 -6.39
CA THR A 78 -2.95 2.98 -6.15
C THR A 78 -3.24 3.08 -4.66
N VAL A 79 -3.17 4.29 -4.11
CA VAL A 79 -3.48 4.59 -2.72
C VAL A 79 -4.74 5.45 -2.66
N THR A 80 -5.72 5.05 -1.86
CA THR A 80 -7.02 5.74 -1.76
C THR A 80 -7.42 5.96 -0.31
N ASP A 81 -7.90 7.17 0.00
CA ASP A 81 -8.75 7.42 1.15
C ASP A 81 -10.18 6.99 0.80
N THR A 82 -10.58 5.85 1.34
CA THR A 82 -11.91 5.26 1.10
C THR A 82 -13.04 5.99 1.84
N ARG A 83 -12.72 6.77 2.88
CA ARG A 83 -13.71 7.58 3.60
C ARG A 83 -14.09 8.80 2.80
N GLU A 84 -13.11 9.44 2.16
CA GLU A 84 -13.33 10.62 1.31
C GLU A 84 -13.57 10.28 -0.16
N GLY A 85 -13.33 9.02 -0.56
CA GLY A 85 -13.43 8.59 -1.95
C GLY A 85 -12.36 9.21 -2.85
N LYS A 86 -11.19 9.54 -2.27
CA LYS A 86 -10.12 10.29 -2.92
C LYS A 86 -8.90 9.41 -3.16
N THR A 87 -8.42 9.38 -4.40
CA THR A 87 -7.10 8.82 -4.72
C THR A 87 -6.02 9.76 -4.17
N ILE A 88 -5.18 9.23 -3.28
CA ILE A 88 -4.06 9.94 -2.66
C ILE A 88 -2.85 9.90 -3.60
N ASP A 89 -2.55 8.71 -4.14
CA ASP A 89 -1.42 8.50 -5.03
C ASP A 89 -1.72 7.45 -6.10
N THR A 90 -1.03 7.57 -7.22
CA THR A 90 -0.98 6.55 -8.27
C THR A 90 0.44 6.51 -8.82
N THR A 91 1.13 5.42 -8.51
CA THR A 91 2.48 5.14 -9.00
C THR A 91 2.40 4.00 -10.00
N ASN A 92 2.83 4.19 -11.25
CA ASN A 92 2.74 3.17 -12.29
C ASN A 92 4.11 2.70 -12.76
N GLY A 93 4.20 1.46 -13.22
CA GLY A 93 5.38 0.92 -13.88
C GLY A 93 6.57 0.69 -12.95
N VAL A 94 6.32 0.41 -11.66
CA VAL A 94 7.40 0.00 -10.75
C VAL A 94 7.88 -1.38 -11.18
N VAL A 95 9.12 -1.46 -11.62
CA VAL A 95 9.73 -2.75 -11.97
C VAL A 95 10.17 -3.45 -10.70
N ALA A 96 9.64 -4.64 -10.46
CA ALA A 96 10.15 -5.58 -9.47
C ALA A 96 10.90 -6.71 -10.18
N GLU A 97 11.98 -7.22 -9.57
CA GLU A 97 12.89 -8.24 -10.12
C GLU A 97 13.11 -9.38 -9.12
#